data_AF-A0A966P6P8-F1
#
_entry.id   AF-A0A966P6P8-F1
#
_cell.length_a   1.000
_cell.length_b   1.000
_cell.length_c   1.000
_cell.angle_alpha   90.00
_cell.angle_beta   90.00
_cell.angle_gamma   90.00
#
_symmetry.space_group_name_H-M   'P 1'
#
loop_
_entity.id
_entity.type
_entity.pdbx_description
1 polymer ?
#
loop_
_entity_poly.entity_id
_entity_poly.type
_entity_poly.pdbx_seq_one_letter_code
_entity_poly.pdbx_strand_id
1 'polypeptide(L)'
;MDTTIDSPDFDPVLDGQVDELGGAEESESILDVDTYGNHYVTVKVDGEEVRVPLSEAVAGYSRQADYTRKTQELAQQRQELQWASAIKAALENDPAGTIDLLADHYGVSRKEAQKMVDEDPFFSDFSMDDPVAKRLSDIDERVSAFERMQAQQRLESEISRLKSTYGDDFDPQEVVAAAVAQGSTNLEAVFKQIAFDRLAARQKVSSEKAAKQTEAKRQASVVSGAASVKTAKDDVGTIRSIADAWAAAKRQHGVS
;
A
#
# COMPACT_ATOMS: atom_id res chain seq x y z
N MET A 1 55.98 21.07 -48.49
CA MET A 1 56.69 22.16 -47.80
C MET A 1 55.63 22.82 -46.94
N ASP A 2 55.27 22.29 -45.78
CA ASP A 2 56.07 22.12 -44.55
C ASP A 2 57.01 23.29 -44.28
N THR A 3 56.54 24.19 -43.41
CA THR A 3 57.39 24.97 -42.51
C THR A 3 56.64 25.13 -41.18
N THR A 4 57.27 24.61 -40.13
CA THR A 4 56.82 24.55 -38.75
C THR A 4 57.21 25.83 -37.99
N ILE A 5 56.24 26.37 -37.24
CA ILE A 5 56.26 27.06 -35.92
C ILE A 5 57.43 28.01 -35.60
N ASP A 6 57.11 29.26 -35.26
CA ASP A 6 57.72 29.95 -34.10
C ASP A 6 56.78 31.04 -33.54
N SER A 7 56.31 30.87 -32.29
CA SER A 7 55.79 31.94 -31.43
C SER A 7 56.95 32.34 -30.51
N PRO A 8 57.24 33.63 -30.29
CA PRO A 8 56.59 34.38 -29.20
C PRO A 8 56.46 35.89 -29.54
N ASP A 9 55.75 36.79 -28.87
CA ASP A 9 55.77 37.15 -27.45
C ASP A 9 54.45 37.81 -27.08
N PHE A 10 53.82 37.29 -26.03
CA PHE A 10 52.88 38.04 -25.21
C PHE A 10 53.73 38.95 -24.31
N ASP A 11 53.69 40.26 -24.53
CA ASP A 11 54.20 41.24 -23.56
C ASP A 11 52.98 41.87 -22.87
N PRO A 12 52.70 41.54 -21.60
CA PRO A 12 51.59 42.10 -20.86
C PRO A 12 52.01 43.44 -20.23
N VAL A 13 51.13 44.43 -20.35
CA VAL A 13 51.15 45.76 -19.70
C VAL A 13 51.89 46.85 -20.48
N LEU A 14 51.16 47.54 -21.34
CA LEU A 14 51.38 48.98 -21.56
C LEU A 14 50.02 49.69 -21.72
N ASP A 15 49.71 50.49 -20.72
CA ASP A 15 48.63 51.47 -20.59
C ASP A 15 47.21 51.05 -21.01
N GLY A 16 46.42 50.76 -19.97
CA GLY A 16 44.99 50.99 -20.01
C GLY A 16 44.72 52.48 -20.22
N GLN A 17 44.54 52.88 -21.47
CA GLN A 17 43.76 54.04 -21.83
C GLN A 17 42.54 53.53 -22.57
N VAL A 18 41.48 53.26 -21.80
CA VAL A 18 40.14 53.30 -22.36
C VAL A 18 39.98 54.73 -22.87
N ASP A 19 39.96 54.93 -24.18
CA ASP A 19 39.40 56.16 -24.75
C ASP A 19 37.94 56.19 -24.31
N GLU A 20 37.72 56.87 -23.20
CA GLU A 20 36.44 57.25 -22.66
C GLU A 20 35.81 58.15 -23.74
N LEU A 21 35.03 57.52 -24.62
CA LEU A 21 34.10 58.19 -25.53
C LEU A 21 33.18 59.02 -24.64
N GLY A 22 33.62 60.27 -24.40
CA GLY A 22 32.92 61.27 -23.63
C GLY A 22 31.51 61.39 -24.18
N GLY A 23 30.56 60.86 -23.41
CA GLY A 23 29.15 61.11 -23.63
C GLY A 23 28.96 62.62 -23.58
N ALA A 24 28.66 63.22 -24.73
CA ALA A 24 28.09 64.53 -24.75
C ALA A 24 26.76 64.42 -24.00
N GLU A 25 26.73 64.93 -22.76
CA GLU A 25 25.47 65.24 -22.09
C GLU A 25 24.82 66.38 -22.88
N GLU A 26 24.11 66.02 -23.95
CA GLU A 26 23.12 66.91 -24.55
C GLU A 26 22.03 67.10 -23.50
N SER A 27 22.15 68.16 -22.71
CA SER A 27 21.11 68.59 -21.80
C SER A 27 19.89 69.00 -22.64
N GLU A 28 18.93 68.10 -22.81
CA GLU A 28 17.66 68.42 -23.45
C GLU A 28 17.01 69.60 -22.71
N SER A 29 16.72 70.69 -23.42
CA SER A 29 16.05 71.83 -22.84
C SER A 29 14.59 71.47 -22.54
N ILE A 30 14.31 71.13 -21.29
CA ILE A 30 12.95 70.78 -20.83
C ILE A 30 12.07 72.03 -20.94
N LEU A 31 10.98 71.93 -21.71
CA LEU A 31 9.98 72.98 -21.80
C LEU A 31 9.08 72.92 -20.57
N ASP A 32 9.06 73.99 -19.80
CA ASP A 32 8.18 74.12 -18.64
C ASP A 32 6.72 74.32 -19.08
N VAL A 33 5.85 73.43 -18.62
CA VAL A 33 4.42 73.41 -18.97
C VAL A 33 3.70 74.65 -18.44
N ASP A 34 4.14 75.21 -17.31
CA ASP A 34 3.52 76.41 -16.73
C ASP A 34 3.81 77.67 -17.58
N THR A 35 4.98 77.71 -18.21
CA THR A 35 5.39 78.83 -19.07
C THR A 35 4.88 78.66 -20.51
N TYR A 36 4.92 77.43 -21.04
CA TYR A 36 4.63 77.16 -22.45
C TYR A 36 3.27 76.49 -22.71
N GLY A 37 2.45 76.27 -21.69
CA GLY A 37 1.19 75.50 -21.79
C GLY A 37 0.21 75.96 -22.88
N ASN A 38 0.19 77.26 -23.22
CA ASN A 38 -0.65 77.82 -24.28
C ASN A 38 -0.10 77.63 -25.71
N HIS A 39 1.11 77.11 -25.87
CA HIS A 39 1.69 76.83 -27.18
C HIS A 39 1.04 75.59 -27.78
N TYR A 40 0.68 75.66 -29.05
CA TYR A 40 0.00 74.56 -29.72
C TYR A 40 1.00 73.58 -30.34
N VAL A 41 0.78 72.30 -30.09
CA VAL A 41 1.51 71.17 -30.66
C VAL A 41 0.55 70.30 -31.45
N THR A 42 1.02 69.67 -32.53
CA THR A 42 0.27 68.69 -33.30
C THR A 42 0.48 67.29 -32.74
N VAL A 43 -0.60 66.64 -32.31
CA VAL A 43 -0.61 65.26 -31.81
C VAL A 43 -1.41 64.39 -32.76
N LYS A 44 -0.97 63.15 -32.99
CA LYS A 44 -1.71 62.16 -33.79
C LYS A 44 -2.63 61.35 -32.90
N VAL A 45 -3.94 61.44 -33.16
CA VAL A 45 -4.96 60.62 -32.48
C VAL A 45 -5.71 59.87 -33.57
N ASP A 46 -5.75 58.54 -33.48
CA ASP A 46 -6.43 57.66 -34.44
C ASP A 46 -6.07 57.89 -35.92
N GLY A 47 -4.86 58.39 -36.19
CA GLY A 47 -4.35 58.64 -37.54
C GLY A 47 -4.63 60.04 -38.10
N GLU A 48 -5.36 60.89 -37.37
CA GLU A 48 -5.58 62.30 -37.73
C GLU A 48 -4.67 63.23 -36.92
N GLU A 49 -4.18 64.30 -37.57
CA GLU A 49 -3.35 65.31 -36.92
C GLU A 49 -4.22 66.39 -36.27
N VAL A 50 -4.23 66.43 -34.94
CA VAL A 50 -5.03 67.37 -34.15
C VAL A 50 -4.10 68.36 -33.46
N ARG A 51 -4.41 69.66 -33.58
CA ARG A 51 -3.63 70.74 -32.97
C ARG A 51 -4.20 71.06 -31.58
N VAL A 52 -3.39 70.86 -30.54
CA VAL A 52 -3.80 70.90 -29.12
C VAL A 52 -2.75 71.72 -28.33
N PRO A 53 -3.13 72.51 -27.30
CA PRO A 53 -2.16 73.18 -26.45
C PRO A 53 -1.23 72.17 -25.72
N LEU A 54 0.01 72.59 -25.44
CA LEU A 54 1.04 71.75 -24.83
C LEU A 54 0.59 71.19 -23.47
N SER A 55 -0.15 71.97 -22.68
CA SER A 55 -0.70 71.53 -21.39
C SER A 55 -1.65 70.33 -21.53
N GLU A 56 -2.50 70.32 -22.56
CA GLU A 56 -3.45 69.24 -22.83
C GLU A 56 -2.74 68.01 -23.42
N ALA A 57 -1.69 68.20 -24.24
CA ALA A 57 -0.86 67.11 -24.73
C ALA A 57 -0.14 66.36 -23.58
N VAL A 58 0.45 67.10 -22.64
CA VAL A 58 1.10 66.52 -21.45
C VAL A 58 0.07 65.87 -20.51
N ALA A 59 -1.08 66.52 -20.30
CA ALA A 59 -2.16 65.94 -19.50
C ALA A 59 -2.71 64.64 -20.13
N GLY A 60 -2.80 64.57 -21.46
CA GLY A 60 -3.18 63.38 -22.20
C GLY A 60 -2.24 62.21 -21.94
N TYR A 61 -0.93 62.43 -22.00
CA TYR A 61 0.07 61.42 -21.67
C TYR A 61 -0.06 60.93 -20.22
N SER A 62 -0.20 61.86 -19.26
CA SER A 62 -0.40 61.50 -17.84
C SER A 62 -1.62 60.61 -17.64
N ARG A 63 -2.76 60.97 -18.26
CA ARG A 63 -3.99 60.17 -18.19
C ARG A 63 -3.80 58.80 -18.84
N GLN A 64 -3.18 58.73 -20.02
CA GLN A 64 -2.93 57.46 -20.71
C GLN A 64 -2.02 56.52 -19.90
N ALA A 65 -0.98 57.08 -19.27
CA ALA A 65 -0.11 56.35 -18.36
C ALA A 65 -0.91 55.84 -17.14
N ASP A 66 -1.76 56.68 -16.56
CA ASP A 66 -2.65 56.29 -15.46
C ASP A 66 -3.65 55.21 -15.85
N TYR A 67 -4.29 55.34 -17.02
CA TYR A 67 -5.22 54.33 -17.53
C TYR A 67 -4.50 53.02 -17.77
N THR A 68 -3.33 53.05 -18.40
CA THR A 68 -2.55 51.84 -18.66
C THR A 68 -2.19 51.14 -17.35
N ARG A 69 -1.69 51.89 -16.35
CA ARG A 69 -1.39 51.36 -15.02
C ARG A 69 -2.62 50.78 -14.33
N LYS A 70 -3.73 51.51 -14.33
CA LYS A 70 -5.01 51.06 -13.74
C LYS A 70 -5.59 49.86 -14.47
N THR A 71 -5.46 49.78 -15.78
CA THR A 71 -5.93 48.62 -16.56
C THR A 71 -5.08 47.39 -16.27
N GLN A 72 -3.77 47.55 -16.11
CA GLN A 72 -2.88 46.46 -15.67
C GLN A 72 -3.23 46.00 -14.25
N GLU A 73 -3.41 46.94 -13.32
CA GLU A 73 -3.83 46.66 -11.94
C GLU A 73 -5.19 45.95 -11.91
N LEU A 74 -6.18 46.44 -12.67
CA LEU A 74 -7.50 45.81 -12.79
C LEU A 74 -7.39 44.40 -13.40
N ALA A 75 -6.51 44.19 -14.38
CA ALA A 75 -6.28 42.88 -14.97
C ALA A 75 -5.67 41.92 -13.94
N GLN A 76 -4.69 42.37 -13.15
CA GLN A 76 -4.11 41.59 -12.05
C GLN A 76 -5.16 41.25 -11.00
N GLN A 77 -5.95 42.22 -10.53
CA GLN A 77 -7.04 41.98 -9.57
C GLN A 77 -8.06 40.97 -10.11
N ARG A 78 -8.43 41.05 -11.40
CA ARG A 78 -9.33 40.08 -12.02
C ARG A 78 -8.71 38.68 -12.08
N GLN A 79 -7.42 38.59 -12.40
CA GLN A 79 -6.71 37.32 -12.43
C GLN A 79 -6.62 36.69 -11.04
N GLU A 80 -6.33 37.47 -10.00
CA GLU A 80 -6.30 37.01 -8.60
C GLU A 80 -7.67 36.49 -8.15
N LEU A 81 -8.74 37.21 -8.46
CA LEU A 81 -10.10 36.77 -8.13
C LEU A 81 -10.49 35.48 -8.86
N GLN A 82 -10.14 35.36 -10.14
CA GLN A 82 -10.34 34.14 -10.92
C GLN A 82 -9.56 32.97 -10.32
N TRP A 83 -8.29 33.18 -9.99
CA TRP A 83 -7.43 32.19 -9.34
C TRP A 83 -7.99 31.72 -8.00
N ALA A 84 -8.41 32.65 -7.14
CA ALA A 84 -9.02 32.32 -5.84
C ALA A 84 -10.30 31.49 -6.01
N SER A 85 -11.15 31.86 -6.97
CA SER A 85 -12.37 31.09 -7.27
C SER A 85 -12.06 29.69 -7.81
N ALA A 86 -11.02 29.55 -8.61
CA ALA A 86 -10.57 28.27 -9.16
C ALA A 86 -10.00 27.35 -8.07
N ILE A 87 -9.18 27.88 -7.16
CA ILE A 87 -8.68 27.12 -5.99
C ILE A 87 -9.85 26.63 -5.15
N LYS A 88 -10.82 27.51 -4.86
CA LYS A 88 -12.00 27.14 -4.07
C LYS A 88 -12.76 25.97 -4.73
N ALA A 89 -13.05 26.08 -6.02
CA ALA A 89 -13.75 25.03 -6.75
C ALA A 89 -12.93 23.72 -6.81
N ALA A 90 -11.61 23.81 -6.97
CA ALA A 90 -10.73 22.64 -6.96
C ALA A 90 -10.72 21.96 -5.58
N LEU A 91 -10.66 22.75 -4.49
CA LEU A 91 -10.70 22.24 -3.12
C LEU A 91 -12.03 21.55 -2.76
N GLU A 92 -13.15 22.05 -3.29
CA GLU A 92 -14.48 21.42 -3.11
C GLU A 92 -14.60 20.07 -3.83
N ASN A 93 -13.91 19.89 -4.97
CA ASN A 93 -13.98 18.66 -5.77
C ASN A 93 -12.90 17.63 -5.41
N ASP A 94 -11.65 18.06 -5.25
CA ASP A 94 -10.50 17.23 -4.87
C ASP A 94 -9.57 18.01 -3.93
N PRO A 95 -9.83 17.93 -2.60
CA PRO A 95 -9.03 18.67 -1.64
C PRO A 95 -7.59 18.15 -1.56
N ALA A 96 -7.36 16.84 -1.72
CA ALA A 96 -6.03 16.26 -1.59
C ALA A 96 -5.12 16.64 -2.76
N GLY A 97 -5.62 16.51 -4.00
CA GLY A 97 -4.86 16.88 -5.19
C GLY A 97 -4.60 18.37 -5.29
N THR A 98 -5.56 19.21 -4.88
CA THR A 98 -5.40 20.68 -4.89
C THR A 98 -4.31 21.14 -3.92
N ILE A 99 -4.24 20.55 -2.72
CA ILE A 99 -3.20 20.86 -1.74
C ILE A 99 -1.82 20.44 -2.26
N ASP A 100 -1.70 19.29 -2.92
CA ASP A 100 -0.42 18.84 -3.50
C ASP A 100 0.04 19.77 -4.62
N LEU A 101 -0.85 20.17 -5.53
CA LEU A 101 -0.52 21.14 -6.59
C LEU A 101 -0.10 22.51 -6.02
N LEU A 102 -0.74 22.95 -4.94
CA LEU A 102 -0.39 24.20 -4.28
C LEU A 102 0.97 24.10 -3.60
N ALA A 103 1.25 22.98 -2.94
CA ALA A 103 2.53 22.71 -2.31
C ALA A 103 3.67 22.71 -3.35
N ASP A 104 3.47 22.03 -4.48
CA ASP A 104 4.40 22.03 -5.61
C ASP A 104 4.60 23.44 -6.21
N HIS A 105 3.52 24.21 -6.39
CA HIS A 105 3.59 25.58 -6.90
C HIS A 105 4.43 26.51 -6.01
N TYR A 106 4.36 26.34 -4.67
CA TYR A 106 5.18 27.09 -3.73
C TYR A 106 6.55 26.45 -3.44
N GLY A 107 6.88 25.32 -4.09
CA GLY A 107 8.15 24.64 -3.93
C GLY A 107 8.34 23.94 -2.58
N VAL A 108 7.25 23.64 -1.87
CA VAL A 108 7.29 22.95 -0.58
C VAL A 108 6.81 21.51 -0.79
N SER A 109 7.67 20.53 -0.50
CA SER A 109 7.23 19.14 -0.57
C SER A 109 6.21 18.82 0.54
N ARG A 110 5.25 17.93 0.30
CA ARG A 110 4.29 17.50 1.34
C ARG A 110 4.99 17.07 2.64
N LYS A 111 6.14 16.40 2.53
CA LYS A 111 6.94 15.96 3.68
C LYS A 111 7.57 17.12 4.45
N GLU A 112 7.97 18.18 3.76
CA GLU A 112 8.52 19.40 4.36
C GLU A 112 7.43 20.25 4.99
N ALA A 113 6.27 20.38 4.34
CA ALA A 113 5.08 21.00 4.92
C ALA A 113 4.63 20.27 6.19
N GLN A 114 4.61 18.93 6.17
CA GLN A 114 4.29 18.11 7.35
C GLN A 114 5.27 18.38 8.50
N LYS A 115 6.58 18.42 8.22
CA LYS A 115 7.59 18.76 9.22
C LYS A 115 7.40 20.16 9.78
N MET A 116 7.10 21.16 8.95
CA MET A 116 6.85 22.52 9.43
C MET A 116 5.65 22.59 10.39
N VAL A 117 4.62 21.77 10.17
CA VAL A 117 3.46 21.65 11.08
C VAL A 117 3.82 20.89 12.35
N ASP A 118 4.55 19.77 12.22
CA ASP A 118 4.94 18.92 13.35
C ASP A 118 5.96 19.63 14.27
N GLU A 119 6.83 20.47 13.70
CA GLU A 119 7.85 21.25 14.40
C GLU A 119 7.34 22.62 14.87
N ASP A 120 6.11 23.02 14.53
CA ASP A 120 5.50 24.24 15.04
C ASP A 120 5.14 24.07 16.52
N PRO A 121 5.83 24.76 17.45
CA PRO A 121 5.60 24.60 18.89
C PRO A 121 4.16 24.90 19.31
N PHE A 122 3.44 25.74 18.56
CA PHE A 122 2.05 26.12 18.83
C PHE A 122 1.07 24.99 18.50
N PHE A 123 1.34 24.23 17.43
CA PHE A 123 0.51 23.09 17.04
C PHE A 123 0.92 21.79 17.75
N SER A 124 2.22 21.60 18.03
CA SER A 124 2.71 20.41 18.73
C SER A 124 2.23 20.33 20.19
N ASP A 125 2.14 21.47 20.88
CA ASP A 125 1.70 21.55 22.29
C ASP A 125 0.20 21.26 22.42
N PHE A 126 -0.62 21.74 21.49
CA PHE A 126 -2.06 21.44 21.45
C PHE A 126 -2.37 19.99 21.03
N SER A 127 -1.47 19.36 20.26
CA SER A 127 -1.66 17.98 19.76
C SER A 127 -1.38 16.92 20.82
N MET A 128 -0.49 17.19 21.77
CA MET A 128 -0.15 16.27 22.88
C MET A 128 -1.19 16.28 24.02
N ASP A 129 -2.00 17.34 24.11
CA ASP A 129 -2.94 17.56 25.21
C ASP A 129 -4.41 17.69 24.78
N ASP A 130 -4.80 17.15 23.62
CA ASP A 130 -6.22 17.07 23.28
C ASP A 130 -6.96 16.17 24.30
N PRO A 131 -7.85 16.73 25.15
CA PRO A 131 -8.61 15.94 26.12
C PRO A 131 -9.52 14.91 25.45
N VAL A 132 -9.91 15.13 24.19
CA VAL A 132 -10.71 14.18 23.42
C VAL A 132 -9.87 12.98 22.99
N ALA A 133 -8.66 13.20 22.46
CA ALA A 133 -7.73 12.13 22.13
C ALA A 133 -7.40 11.21 23.32
N LYS A 134 -7.13 11.78 24.51
CA LYS A 134 -6.90 11.01 25.74
C LYS A 134 -8.13 10.20 26.16
N ARG A 135 -9.33 10.78 26.03
CA ARG A 135 -10.58 10.06 26.30
C ARG A 135 -10.78 8.89 25.33
N LEU A 136 -10.42 9.07 24.06
CA LEU A 136 -10.54 8.02 23.06
C LEU A 136 -9.57 6.87 23.36
N SER A 137 -8.30 7.15 23.69
CA SER A 137 -7.35 6.11 24.07
C SER A 137 -7.79 5.34 25.32
N ASP A 138 -8.33 6.03 26.34
CA ASP A 138 -8.89 5.38 27.54
C ASP A 138 -10.08 4.48 27.20
N ILE A 139 -10.93 4.91 26.27
CA ILE A 139 -12.08 4.12 25.80
C ILE A 139 -11.59 2.90 25.03
N ASP A 140 -10.65 3.05 24.10
CA ASP A 140 -10.09 1.94 23.33
C ASP A 140 -9.42 0.91 24.24
N GLU A 141 -8.70 1.36 25.27
CA GLU A 141 -8.11 0.47 26.26
C GLU A 141 -9.19 -0.30 27.03
N ARG A 142 -10.26 0.37 27.47
CA ARG A 142 -11.39 -0.27 28.16
C ARG A 142 -12.16 -1.22 27.27
N VAL A 143 -12.41 -0.85 26.02
CA VAL A 143 -13.13 -1.67 25.03
C VAL A 143 -12.31 -2.92 24.74
N SER A 144 -11.02 -2.79 24.44
CA SER A 144 -10.15 -3.94 24.18
C SER A 144 -10.01 -4.86 25.39
N ALA A 145 -9.94 -4.31 26.61
CA ALA A 145 -9.94 -5.10 27.84
C ALA A 145 -11.26 -5.86 28.04
N PHE A 146 -12.39 -5.21 27.76
CA PHE A 146 -13.71 -5.81 27.84
C PHE A 146 -13.90 -6.91 26.78
N GLU A 147 -13.47 -6.68 25.55
CA GLU A 147 -13.50 -7.67 24.47
C GLU A 147 -12.65 -8.90 24.81
N ARG A 148 -11.43 -8.70 25.35
CA ARG A 148 -10.58 -9.81 25.83
C ARG A 148 -11.28 -10.60 26.93
N MET A 149 -11.91 -9.91 27.88
CA MET A 149 -12.64 -10.56 28.96
C MET A 149 -13.82 -11.40 28.43
N GLN A 150 -14.61 -10.84 27.51
CA GLN A 150 -15.71 -11.58 26.89
C GLN A 150 -15.21 -12.77 26.06
N ALA A 151 -14.12 -12.60 25.31
CA ALA A 151 -13.52 -13.66 24.52
C ALA A 151 -13.03 -14.82 25.42
N GLN A 152 -12.40 -14.51 26.55
CA GLN A 152 -11.99 -15.50 27.54
C GLN A 152 -13.18 -16.23 28.15
N GLN A 153 -14.24 -15.52 28.56
CA GLN A 153 -15.45 -16.15 29.09
C GLN A 153 -16.12 -17.09 28.08
N ARG A 154 -16.21 -16.67 26.81
CA ARG A 154 -16.74 -17.52 25.73
C ARG A 154 -15.91 -18.79 25.58
N LEU A 155 -14.58 -18.65 25.48
CA LEU A 155 -13.65 -19.76 25.39
C LEU A 155 -13.79 -20.73 26.57
N GLU A 156 -13.86 -20.24 27.81
CA GLU A 156 -14.04 -21.08 29.00
C GLU A 156 -15.38 -21.82 28.99
N SER A 157 -16.46 -21.14 28.60
CA SER A 157 -17.79 -21.74 28.52
C SER A 157 -17.87 -22.81 27.44
N GLU A 158 -17.22 -22.61 26.30
CA GLU A 158 -17.12 -23.59 25.22
C GLU A 158 -16.28 -24.79 25.64
N ILE A 159 -15.12 -24.57 26.26
CA ILE A 159 -14.28 -25.65 26.79
C ILE A 159 -15.06 -26.48 27.82
N SER A 160 -15.77 -25.82 28.74
CA SER A 160 -16.60 -26.49 29.74
C SER A 160 -17.72 -27.33 29.10
N ARG A 161 -18.41 -26.76 28.09
CA ARG A 161 -19.45 -27.46 27.32
C ARG A 161 -18.88 -28.65 26.53
N LEU A 162 -17.72 -28.51 25.90
CA LEU A 162 -17.09 -29.59 25.15
C LEU A 162 -16.62 -30.70 26.09
N LYS A 163 -16.03 -30.33 27.22
CA LYS A 163 -15.62 -31.29 28.26
C LYS A 163 -16.81 -32.07 28.82
N SER A 164 -17.97 -31.42 29.02
CA SER A 164 -19.18 -32.14 29.47
C SER A 164 -19.80 -33.03 28.39
N THR A 165 -19.65 -32.65 27.11
CA THR A 165 -20.20 -33.41 25.97
C THR A 165 -19.35 -34.62 25.60
N TYR A 166 -18.02 -34.49 25.62
CA TYR A 166 -17.07 -35.49 25.13
C TYR A 166 -16.29 -36.21 26.25
N GLY A 167 -16.37 -35.74 27.49
CA GLY A 167 -15.76 -36.39 28.65
C GLY A 167 -14.24 -36.40 28.61
N ASP A 168 -13.65 -37.53 29.05
CA ASP A 168 -12.20 -37.70 29.22
C ASP A 168 -11.41 -37.74 27.89
N ASP A 169 -12.08 -37.98 26.76
CA ASP A 169 -11.45 -37.98 25.44
C ASP A 169 -11.10 -36.56 24.94
N PHE A 170 -11.67 -35.53 25.56
CA PHE A 170 -11.46 -34.12 25.21
C PHE A 170 -10.29 -33.52 26.01
N ASP A 171 -9.22 -33.17 25.31
CA ASP A 171 -8.10 -32.41 25.86
C ASP A 171 -8.19 -30.92 25.45
N PRO A 172 -8.47 -30.00 26.40
CA PRO A 172 -8.57 -28.58 26.09
C PRO A 172 -7.27 -28.00 25.50
N GLN A 173 -6.11 -28.45 25.96
CA GLN A 173 -4.83 -27.85 25.56
C GLN A 173 -4.50 -28.19 24.10
N GLU A 174 -4.72 -29.44 23.70
CA GLU A 174 -4.50 -29.91 22.33
C GLU A 174 -5.44 -29.20 21.34
N VAL A 175 -6.72 -29.06 21.72
CA VAL A 175 -7.72 -28.43 20.86
C VAL A 175 -7.47 -26.93 20.70
N VAL A 176 -7.14 -26.22 21.79
CA VAL A 176 -6.82 -24.79 21.71
C VAL A 176 -5.54 -24.55 20.90
N ALA A 177 -4.50 -25.36 21.11
CA ALA A 177 -3.25 -25.24 20.33
C ALA A 177 -3.48 -25.49 18.84
N ALA A 178 -4.26 -26.50 18.48
CA ALA A 178 -4.63 -26.78 17.09
C ALA A 178 -5.53 -25.68 16.50
N ALA A 179 -6.44 -25.10 17.29
CA ALA A 179 -7.30 -24.01 16.84
C ALA A 179 -6.48 -22.76 16.52
N VAL A 180 -5.49 -22.42 17.35
CA VAL A 180 -4.54 -21.33 17.08
C VAL A 180 -3.70 -21.64 15.84
N ALA A 181 -3.20 -22.87 15.68
CA ALA A 181 -2.41 -23.26 14.51
C ALA A 181 -3.21 -23.21 13.20
N GLN A 182 -4.50 -23.52 13.25
CA GLN A 182 -5.41 -23.51 12.11
C GLN A 182 -6.09 -22.15 11.88
N GLY A 183 -5.96 -21.20 12.82
CA GLY A 183 -6.69 -19.92 12.79
C GLY A 183 -8.20 -20.08 12.89
N SER A 184 -8.68 -21.15 13.55
CA SER A 184 -10.10 -21.44 13.70
C SER A 184 -10.63 -20.96 15.05
N THR A 185 -11.81 -20.36 15.06
CA THR A 185 -12.54 -20.01 16.28
C THR A 185 -13.49 -21.12 16.75
N ASN A 186 -13.69 -22.17 15.95
CA ASN A 186 -14.62 -23.26 16.27
C ASN A 186 -13.87 -24.45 16.90
N LEU A 187 -13.80 -24.46 18.23
CA LEU A 187 -13.10 -25.49 19.01
C LEU A 187 -13.67 -26.90 18.79
N GLU A 188 -14.98 -27.01 18.55
CA GLU A 188 -15.63 -28.31 18.35
C GLU A 188 -15.20 -28.98 17.04
N ALA A 189 -15.14 -28.21 15.95
CA ALA A 189 -14.71 -28.71 14.66
C ALA A 189 -13.25 -29.19 14.69
N VAL A 190 -12.38 -28.40 15.34
CA VAL A 190 -10.96 -28.73 15.54
C VAL A 190 -10.83 -30.01 16.37
N PHE A 191 -11.57 -30.14 17.47
CA PHE A 191 -11.59 -31.37 18.26
C PHE A 191 -12.00 -32.59 17.43
N LYS A 192 -13.09 -32.49 16.66
CA LYS A 192 -13.56 -33.58 15.80
C LYS A 192 -12.51 -33.99 14.78
N GLN A 193 -11.78 -33.02 14.22
CA GLN A 193 -10.69 -33.30 13.29
C GLN A 193 -9.55 -34.05 13.98
N ILE A 194 -9.10 -33.59 15.15
CA ILE A 194 -8.04 -34.26 15.94
C ILE A 194 -8.47 -35.69 16.30
N ALA A 195 -9.70 -35.86 16.79
CA ALA A 195 -10.24 -37.16 17.17
C ALA A 195 -10.32 -38.11 15.95
N PHE A 196 -10.73 -37.59 14.79
CA PHE A 196 -10.77 -38.33 13.54
C PHE A 196 -9.36 -38.76 13.09
N ASP A 197 -8.39 -37.84 13.09
CA ASP A 197 -7.01 -38.13 12.73
C ASP A 197 -6.39 -39.20 13.64
N ARG A 198 -6.69 -39.14 14.95
CA ARG A 198 -6.29 -40.14 15.94
C ARG A 198 -6.90 -41.51 15.65
N LEU A 199 -8.18 -41.57 15.29
CA LEU A 199 -8.85 -42.82 14.92
C LEU A 199 -8.29 -43.40 13.62
N ALA A 200 -8.10 -42.55 12.60
CA ALA A 200 -7.54 -42.94 11.31
C ALA A 200 -6.11 -43.48 11.47
N ALA A 201 -5.28 -42.84 12.30
CA ALA A 201 -3.93 -43.31 12.62
C ALA A 201 -3.97 -44.70 13.29
N ARG A 202 -4.86 -44.90 14.27
CA ARG A 202 -5.03 -46.21 14.92
C ARG A 202 -5.46 -47.31 13.94
N GLN A 203 -6.38 -47.01 13.02
CA GLN A 203 -6.83 -47.97 11.99
C GLN A 203 -5.72 -48.30 10.97
N LYS A 204 -4.94 -47.30 10.53
CA LYS A 204 -3.79 -47.54 9.65
C LYS A 204 -2.80 -48.49 10.32
N VAL A 205 -2.42 -48.23 11.57
CA VAL A 205 -1.50 -49.09 12.33
C VAL A 205 -2.05 -50.51 12.51
N SER A 206 -3.36 -50.68 12.78
CA SER A 206 -3.95 -52.01 12.93
C SER A 206 -3.97 -52.78 11.60
N SER A 207 -4.31 -52.12 10.50
CA SER A 207 -4.30 -52.72 9.15
C SER A 207 -2.88 -53.10 8.70
N GLU A 208 -1.88 -52.26 8.97
CA GLU A 208 -0.47 -52.55 8.71
C GLU A 208 0.03 -53.73 9.54
N LYS A 209 -0.35 -53.81 10.82
CA LYS A 209 -0.03 -54.96 11.67
C LYS A 209 -0.67 -56.24 11.13
N ALA A 210 -1.94 -56.19 10.71
CA ALA A 210 -2.62 -57.32 10.10
C ALA A 210 -1.94 -57.75 8.78
N ALA A 211 -1.61 -56.80 7.91
CA ALA A 211 -0.88 -57.05 6.67
C ALA A 211 0.47 -57.73 6.93
N LYS A 212 1.28 -57.16 7.84
CA LYS A 212 2.56 -57.75 8.26
C LYS A 212 2.40 -59.16 8.84
N GLN A 213 1.36 -59.41 9.63
CA GLN A 213 1.07 -60.75 10.14
C GLN A 213 0.68 -61.73 9.02
N THR A 214 -0.14 -61.31 8.05
CA THR A 214 -0.51 -62.15 6.91
C THR A 214 0.69 -62.45 6.02
N GLU A 215 1.56 -61.47 5.79
CA GLU A 215 2.78 -61.64 5.00
C GLU A 215 3.78 -62.54 5.70
N ALA A 216 3.99 -62.38 7.01
CA ALA A 216 4.80 -63.29 7.81
C ALA A 216 4.28 -64.74 7.78
N LYS A 217 2.95 -64.95 7.86
CA LYS A 217 2.33 -66.28 7.70
C LYS A 217 2.55 -66.86 6.31
N ARG A 218 2.42 -66.05 5.25
CA ARG A 218 2.71 -66.48 3.86
C ARG A 218 4.16 -66.91 3.69
N GLN A 219 5.12 -66.10 4.16
CA GLN A 219 6.55 -66.42 4.09
C GLN A 219 6.88 -67.71 4.88
N ALA A 220 6.31 -67.88 6.08
CA ALA A 220 6.49 -69.11 6.86
C ALA A 220 5.95 -70.36 6.13
N SER A 221 4.79 -70.26 5.46
CA SER A 221 4.23 -71.38 4.69
C SER A 221 5.05 -71.74 3.44
N VAL A 222 5.70 -70.76 2.81
CA VAL A 222 6.55 -71.00 1.62
C VAL A 222 7.84 -71.72 2.02
N VAL A 223 8.42 -71.38 3.18
CA VAL A 223 9.64 -72.03 3.69
C VAL A 223 9.36 -73.46 4.18
N SER A 224 8.17 -73.74 4.74
CA SER A 224 7.78 -75.11 5.15
C SER A 224 7.25 -75.98 4.00
N GLY A 225 6.65 -75.37 2.98
CA GLY A 225 6.16 -76.07 1.78
C GLY A 225 7.27 -76.73 0.95
N ALA A 226 8.52 -76.26 1.07
CA ALA A 226 9.66 -76.87 0.39
C ALA A 226 10.22 -78.13 1.10
N ALA A 227 9.75 -78.46 2.31
CA ALA A 227 10.36 -79.51 3.15
C ALA A 227 9.41 -80.67 3.54
N SER A 228 8.19 -80.75 3.01
CA SER A 228 7.28 -81.86 3.32
C SER A 228 6.69 -82.50 2.06
N VAL A 229 7.53 -83.24 1.34
CA VAL A 229 7.10 -84.40 0.56
C VAL A 229 7.41 -85.63 1.40
N LYS A 230 6.45 -86.07 2.22
CA LYS A 230 6.25 -87.48 2.64
C LYS A 230 5.04 -87.59 3.55
N THR A 231 3.94 -88.05 2.97
CA THR A 231 3.07 -89.16 3.43
C THR A 231 1.66 -88.86 2.96
N ALA A 232 1.25 -89.56 1.91
CA ALA A 232 -0.10 -89.55 1.39
C ALA A 232 -1.07 -90.02 2.48
N LYS A 233 -1.98 -89.16 2.88
CA LYS A 233 -3.25 -89.53 3.51
C LYS A 233 -4.30 -88.79 2.70
N ASP A 234 -5.09 -89.56 1.95
CA ASP A 234 -6.15 -89.02 1.08
C ASP A 234 -7.18 -88.30 1.96
N ASP A 235 -7.04 -86.97 2.05
CA ASP A 235 -8.08 -86.12 2.61
C ASP A 235 -9.27 -86.15 1.65
N VAL A 236 -10.36 -86.76 2.12
CA VAL A 236 -11.66 -86.68 1.47
C VAL A 236 -12.07 -85.21 1.48
N GLY A 237 -12.02 -84.58 0.30
CA GLY A 237 -12.48 -83.21 0.11
C GLY A 237 -13.90 -83.00 0.63
N THR A 238 -14.20 -81.78 1.04
CA THR A 238 -15.48 -81.39 1.65
C THR A 238 -16.66 -81.88 0.80
N ILE A 239 -17.47 -82.78 1.37
CA ILE A 239 -18.62 -83.39 0.72
C ILE A 239 -19.67 -82.31 0.47
N ARG A 240 -19.90 -81.95 -0.79
CA ARG A 240 -20.90 -80.93 -1.18
C ARG A 240 -22.16 -81.53 -1.84
N SER A 241 -22.17 -82.84 -2.08
CA SER A 241 -23.33 -83.53 -2.63
C SER A 241 -23.37 -85.01 -2.21
N ILE A 242 -24.54 -85.62 -2.29
CA ILE A 242 -24.77 -87.04 -1.94
C ILE A 242 -23.97 -87.98 -2.87
N ALA A 243 -23.81 -87.62 -4.15
CA ALA A 243 -23.00 -88.38 -5.10
C ALA A 243 -21.51 -88.36 -4.72
N ASP A 244 -21.02 -87.22 -4.23
CA ASP A 244 -19.63 -87.05 -3.80
C ASP A 244 -19.35 -87.80 -2.49
N ALA A 245 -20.34 -87.80 -1.58
CA ALA A 245 -20.31 -88.60 -0.36
C ALA A 245 -20.18 -90.10 -0.66
N TRP A 246 -20.93 -90.59 -1.64
CA TRP A 246 -20.92 -91.99 -2.04
C TRP A 246 -19.61 -92.39 -2.75
N ALA A 247 -19.09 -91.51 -3.62
CA ALA A 247 -17.80 -91.72 -4.27
C ALA A 247 -16.63 -91.70 -3.27
N ALA A 248 -16.69 -90.87 -2.24
CA ALA A 248 -15.72 -90.85 -1.15
C ALA A 248 -15.82 -92.11 -0.28
N ALA A 249 -17.04 -92.55 0.06
CA ALA A 249 -17.27 -93.77 0.82
C ALA A 249 -16.77 -95.02 0.09
N LYS A 250 -16.97 -95.10 -1.24
CA LYS A 250 -16.40 -96.19 -2.06
C LYS A 250 -14.88 -96.24 -2.02
N ARG A 251 -14.23 -95.08 -2.10
CA ARG A 251 -12.77 -94.98 -2.01
C ARG A 251 -12.24 -95.41 -0.64
N GLN A 252 -13.00 -95.15 0.44
CA GLN A 252 -12.61 -95.55 1.79
C GLN A 252 -12.84 -97.03 2.10
N HIS A 253 -13.94 -97.62 1.61
CA HIS A 253 -14.30 -99.00 1.94
C HIS A 253 -13.86 -100.05 0.92
N GLY A 254 -13.20 -99.65 -0.17
CA GLY A 254 -12.51 -100.58 -1.07
C GLY A 254 -13.40 -101.67 -1.68
N VAL A 255 -14.68 -101.38 -1.91
CA VAL A 255 -15.60 -102.28 -2.61
C VAL A 255 -15.62 -101.85 -4.08
N SER A 256 -15.01 -102.67 -4.94
CA SER A 256 -15.06 -102.50 -6.40
C SER A 256 -16.46 -102.73 -6.94
#